data_AF-C7N1Z2-F1
#
_entry.id   AF-C7N1Z2-F1
#
_cell.length_a   1.000
_cell.length_b   1.000
_cell.length_c   1.000
_cell.angle_alpha   90.00
_cell.angle_beta   90.00
_cell.angle_gamma   90.00
#
_symmetry.space_group_name_H-M   'P 1'
#
loop_
_entity.id
_entity.type
_entity.pdbx_description
1 polymer ?
#
loop_
_entity_poly.entity_id
_entity_poly.type
_entity_poly.pdbx_seq_one_letter_code
_entity_poly.pdbx_strand_id
1 'polypeptide(L)'
;MDPVVTGRVPEAVRDRGNAVLKEIGSSPSELINAAYDYVIRERRLPKAVDLPDAGARTLTEAQAAELLSFMKRVRVEVPSEWDGVTFDELFDPGMRS
;
A
#
# COMPACT_ATOMS: atom_id res chain seq x y z
N MET A 1 -7.20 -21.35 -28.95
CA MET A 1 -8.38 -21.57 -28.11
C MET A 1 -7.88 -21.69 -26.70
N ASP A 2 -8.38 -20.86 -25.78
CA ASP A 2 -7.94 -20.91 -24.40
C ASP A 2 -8.69 -22.03 -23.66
N PRO A 3 -8.02 -22.83 -22.82
CA PRO A 3 -8.67 -23.91 -22.09
C PRO A 3 -9.63 -23.37 -21.03
N VAL A 4 -10.71 -24.11 -20.77
CA VAL A 4 -11.64 -23.79 -19.68
C VAL A 4 -11.12 -24.37 -18.37
N VAL A 5 -11.03 -23.53 -17.33
CA VAL A 5 -10.65 -23.95 -15.98
C VAL A 5 -11.90 -24.17 -15.15
N THR A 6 -12.00 -25.32 -14.48
CA THR A 6 -13.12 -25.65 -13.59
C THR A 6 -12.63 -25.97 -12.18
N GLY A 7 -13.35 -25.49 -11.16
CA GLY A 7 -13.01 -25.69 -9.76
C GLY A 7 -14.25 -25.53 -8.87
N ARG A 8 -14.21 -26.13 -7.67
CA ARG A 8 -15.31 -26.01 -6.70
C ARG A 8 -15.12 -24.78 -5.81
N VAL A 9 -16.15 -23.95 -5.72
CA VAL A 9 -16.23 -22.78 -4.84
C VAL A 9 -17.59 -22.79 -4.15
N PRO A 10 -17.68 -22.51 -2.83
CA PRO A 10 -18.96 -22.35 -2.15
C PRO A 10 -19.81 -21.28 -2.84
N GLU A 11 -21.11 -21.54 -3.02
CA GLU A 11 -22.02 -20.65 -3.75
C GLU A 11 -22.01 -19.22 -3.20
N ALA A 12 -22.12 -19.06 -1.88
CA ALA A 12 -22.08 -17.75 -1.24
C ALA A 12 -20.79 -16.96 -1.52
N VAL A 13 -19.65 -17.65 -1.67
CA VAL A 13 -18.36 -17.02 -1.99
C VAL A 13 -18.33 -16.60 -3.45
N ARG A 14 -18.80 -17.47 -4.36
CA ARG A 14 -18.92 -17.17 -5.79
C ARG A 14 -19.78 -15.93 -6.02
N ASP A 15 -20.96 -15.88 -5.41
CA ASP A 15 -21.92 -14.80 -5.66
C ASP A 15 -21.44 -13.46 -5.11
N ARG A 16 -20.86 -13.45 -3.90
CA ARG A 16 -20.22 -12.25 -3.35
C ARG A 16 -19.04 -11.80 -4.22
N GLY A 17 -18.20 -12.74 -4.66
CA GLY A 17 -17.07 -12.44 -5.56
C GLY A 17 -17.52 -11.82 -6.87
N ASN A 18 -18.56 -12.39 -7.50
CA ASN A 18 -19.13 -11.87 -8.75
C ASN A 18 -19.74 -10.47 -8.61
N ALA A 19 -20.37 -10.17 -7.47
CA ALA A 19 -20.85 -8.83 -7.18
C ALA A 19 -19.71 -7.81 -7.15
N VAL A 20 -18.63 -8.11 -6.41
CA VAL A 20 -17.44 -7.25 -6.33
C VAL A 20 -16.77 -7.08 -7.69
N LEU A 21 -16.60 -8.17 -8.45
CA LEU A 21 -16.02 -8.11 -9.80
C LEU A 21 -16.82 -7.18 -10.71
N LYS A 22 -18.15 -7.25 -10.64
CA LYS A 22 -19.04 -6.35 -11.40
C LYS A 22 -18.86 -4.89 -10.99
N GLU A 23 -18.76 -4.61 -9.69
CA GLU A 23 -18.54 -3.25 -9.17
C GLU A 23 -17.23 -2.64 -9.67
N ILE A 24 -16.15 -3.44 -9.75
CA ILE A 24 -14.84 -2.98 -10.24
C ILE A 24 -14.67 -3.09 -11.76
N GLY A 25 -15.71 -3.50 -12.50
CA GLY A 25 -15.66 -3.64 -13.96
C GLY A 25 -14.77 -4.78 -14.46
N SER A 26 -14.57 -5.82 -13.66
CA SER A 26 -13.78 -7.01 -14.00
C SER A 26 -14.66 -8.26 -14.18
N SER A 27 -14.08 -9.29 -14.78
CA SER A 27 -14.72 -10.59 -15.03
C SER A 27 -14.09 -11.73 -14.22
N PRO A 28 -14.81 -12.86 -14.04
CA PRO A 28 -14.24 -14.05 -13.43
C PRO A 28 -13.00 -14.59 -14.16
N SER A 29 -12.97 -14.48 -15.50
CA SER A 29 -11.82 -14.90 -16.29
C SER A 29 -10.58 -14.05 -15.99
N GLU A 30 -10.73 -12.72 -15.88
CA GLU A 30 -9.63 -11.82 -15.50
C GLU A 30 -9.12 -12.10 -14.09
N LEU A 31 -10.02 -12.38 -13.14
CA LEU A 31 -9.64 -12.78 -11.78
C LEU A 31 -8.77 -14.05 -11.78
N ILE A 32 -9.19 -15.09 -12.51
CA ILE A 32 -8.47 -16.36 -12.57
C ILE A 32 -7.12 -16.19 -13.28
N ASN A 33 -7.06 -15.43 -14.38
CA ASN A 33 -5.81 -15.15 -15.08
C ASN A 33 -4.81 -14.40 -14.19
N ALA A 34 -5.27 -13.37 -13.49
CA ALA A 34 -4.42 -12.63 -12.54
C ALA A 34 -3.91 -13.53 -11.39
N ALA A 35 -4.72 -14.47 -10.92
CA ALA A 35 -4.31 -15.45 -9.93
C ALA A 35 -3.23 -16.41 -10.45
N TYR A 36 -3.31 -16.85 -11.72
CA TYR A 36 -2.26 -17.64 -12.35
C TYR A 36 -0.96 -16.85 -12.49
N ASP A 37 -1.02 -15.60 -12.95
CA ASP A 37 0.15 -14.73 -13.07
C ASP A 37 0.84 -14.52 -11.71
N TYR A 38 0.05 -14.35 -10.65
CA TYR A 38 0.56 -14.29 -9.28
C TYR A 38 1.33 -15.55 -8.91
N VAL A 39 0.76 -16.75 -9.14
CA VAL A 39 1.41 -18.02 -8.79
C VAL A 39 2.69 -18.25 -9.60
N ILE A 40 2.69 -17.88 -10.89
CA ILE A 40 3.87 -17.98 -11.76
C ILE A 40 5.00 -17.10 -11.21
N ARG A 41 4.69 -15.86 -10.83
CA ARG A 41 5.66 -14.86 -10.37
C ARG A 41 6.15 -15.12 -8.95
N GLU A 42 5.24 -15.42 -8.03
CA GLU A 42 5.50 -15.51 -6.58
C GLU A 42 5.75 -16.95 -6.10
N ARG A 43 5.50 -17.95 -6.95
CA ARG A 43 5.62 -19.39 -6.64
C ARG A 43 4.82 -19.82 -5.40
N ARG A 44 3.73 -19.12 -5.11
CA ARG A 44 2.81 -19.36 -3.98
C ARG A 44 1.41 -18.87 -4.31
N LEU A 45 0.40 -19.41 -3.61
CA LEU A 45 -0.98 -18.94 -3.75
C LEU A 45 -1.18 -17.55 -3.16
N PRO A 46 -2.10 -16.73 -3.71
CA PRO A 46 -2.57 -15.51 -3.06
C PRO A 46 -3.15 -15.88 -1.70
N LYS A 47 -2.62 -15.28 -0.64
CA LYS A 47 -3.18 -15.37 0.71
C LYS A 47 -3.72 -13.99 1.07
N ALA A 48 -4.77 -13.97 1.89
CA ALA A 48 -5.12 -12.75 2.60
C ALA A 48 -3.86 -12.32 3.35
N VAL A 49 -3.35 -11.13 3.03
CA VAL A 49 -2.28 -10.54 3.80
C VAL A 49 -2.98 -10.06 5.06
N ASP A 50 -2.71 -10.72 6.19
CA ASP A 50 -2.93 -10.10 7.50
C ASP A 50 -1.97 -8.92 7.54
N LEU A 51 -2.41 -7.78 7.02
CA LEU A 51 -1.70 -6.53 7.21
C LEU A 51 -1.66 -6.36 8.73
N PRO A 52 -0.47 -6.21 9.33
CA PRO A 52 -0.40 -5.84 10.73
C PRO A 52 -1.25 -4.58 10.90
N ASP A 53 -2.09 -4.55 11.94
CA ASP A 53 -3.01 -3.45 12.21
C ASP A 53 -2.33 -2.12 11.94
N ALA A 54 -3.01 -1.24 11.20
CA ALA A 54 -2.54 0.11 10.95
C ALA A 54 -2.47 0.85 12.30
N GLY A 55 -1.32 0.71 12.97
CA GLY A 55 -1.03 1.26 14.28
C GLY A 55 0.42 1.72 14.34
N ALA A 56 0.69 2.66 15.26
CA ALA A 56 2.03 3.16 15.51
C ALA A 56 2.99 2.00 15.78
N ARG A 57 3.95 1.79 14.90
CA ARG A 57 5.00 0.79 15.12
C ARG A 57 5.97 1.37 16.15
N THR A 58 6.09 0.72 17.31
CA THR A 58 7.14 1.03 18.26
C THR A 58 8.48 0.61 17.66
N LEU A 59 9.31 1.58 17.30
CA LEU A 59 10.66 1.31 16.82
C LEU A 59 11.53 0.80 17.97
N THR A 60 12.41 -0.16 17.69
CA THR A 60 13.51 -0.46 18.61
C THR A 60 14.49 0.71 18.64
N GLU A 61 15.32 0.79 19.67
CA GLU A 61 16.35 1.83 19.79
C GLU A 61 17.30 1.85 18.58
N ALA A 62 17.67 0.66 18.08
CA ALA A 62 18.50 0.52 16.89
C ALA A 62 17.81 1.07 15.62
N GLN A 63 16.53 0.77 15.43
CA GLN A 63 15.75 1.26 14.29
C GLN A 63 15.54 2.78 14.36
N ALA A 64 15.29 3.31 15.55
CA ALA A 64 15.18 4.75 15.77
C ALA A 64 16.49 5.49 15.45
N ALA A 65 17.63 4.92 15.87
CA ALA A 65 18.96 5.47 15.58
C ALA A 65 19.29 5.46 14.08
N GLU A 66 18.96 4.37 13.38
CA GLU A 66 19.12 4.27 11.93
C GLU A 66 18.25 5.31 11.20
N LEU A 67 16.98 5.43 11.57
CA LEU A 67 16.06 6.41 10.99
C LEU A 67 16.55 7.84 11.21
N LEU A 68 16.98 8.17 12.44
CA LEU A 68 17.52 9.49 12.77
C LEU A 68 18.77 9.80 11.93
N SER A 69 19.66 8.82 11.76
CA SER A 69 20.87 8.96 10.95
C SER A 69 20.54 9.20 9.49
N PHE A 70 19.55 8.48 8.96
CA PHE A 70 19.03 8.71 7.62
C PHE A 70 18.46 10.12 7.48
N MET A 71 17.57 10.53 8.37
CA MET A 71 16.93 11.86 8.34
C MET A 71 17.95 13.00 8.44
N LYS A 72 18.98 12.87 9.27
CA LYS A 72 20.08 13.85 9.36
C LYS A 72 20.84 14.01 8.04
N ARG A 73 21.00 12.93 7.28
CA ARG A 73 21.72 12.96 5.99
C ARG A 73 20.88 13.55 4.86
N VAL A 74 19.56 13.34 4.87
CA VAL A 74 18.68 13.79 3.79
C VAL A 74 18.05 15.16 4.03
N ARG A 75 18.09 15.68 5.27
CA ARG A 75 17.56 17.02 5.58
C ARG A 75 18.55 18.11 5.20
N VAL A 76 18.01 19.27 4.82
CA VAL A 76 18.76 20.53 4.70
C VAL A 76 18.63 21.28 6.01
N GLU A 77 19.68 21.99 6.41
CA GLU A 77 19.58 22.88 7.58
C GLU A 77 18.58 23.99 7.29
N VAL A 78 17.68 24.21 8.24
CA VAL A 78 16.70 25.28 8.15
C VAL A 78 17.45 26.61 8.35
N PRO A 79 17.25 27.61 7.49
CA PRO A 79 17.85 28.93 7.68
C PRO A 79 17.46 29.53 9.03
N SER A 80 18.39 30.22 9.70
CA SER A 80 18.13 30.84 11.01
C SER A 80 17.01 31.88 10.98
N GLU A 81 16.63 32.38 9.79
CA GLU A 81 15.49 33.30 9.64
C GLU A 81 14.15 32.61 9.91
N TRP A 82 14.09 31.28 9.95
CA TRP A 82 12.89 30.50 10.23
C TRP A 82 12.84 30.02 11.68
N ASP A 83 13.78 30.45 12.53
CA ASP A 83 13.77 30.14 13.95
C ASP A 83 12.53 30.73 14.63
N GLY A 84 11.72 29.86 15.23
CA GLY A 84 10.48 30.23 15.91
C GLY A 84 9.26 30.36 15.00
N VAL A 85 9.42 30.18 13.68
CA VAL A 85 8.31 30.16 12.73
C VAL A 85 7.78 28.74 12.61
N THR A 86 6.46 28.57 12.77
CA THR A 86 5.82 27.27 12.62
C THR A 86 5.77 26.84 11.16
N PHE A 87 5.63 25.54 10.92
CA PHE A 87 5.53 25.00 9.56
C PHE A 87 4.34 25.61 8.79
N ASP A 88 3.22 25.86 9.48
CA ASP A 88 2.01 26.45 8.88
C ASP A 88 2.24 27.91 8.47
N GLU A 89 3.00 28.68 9.27
CA GLU A 89 3.36 30.07 8.95
C GLU A 89 4.35 30.16 7.77
N LEU A 90 5.25 29.18 7.62
CA LEU A 90 6.19 29.13 6.48
C LEU A 90 5.51 28.78 5.15
N PHE A 91 4.37 28.09 5.20
CA PHE A 91 3.61 27.66 4.02
C PHE A 91 2.38 28.52 3.73
N ASP A 92 2.18 29.64 4.45
CA ASP A 92 1.14 30.60 4.14
C ASP A 92 1.35 31.17 2.71
N PRO A 93 0.43 30.93 1.75
CA PRO A 93 0.56 31.39 0.37
C PRO A 93 0.63 32.92 0.21
N GLY A 94 0.37 33.70 1.27
CA GLY A 94 0.49 35.17 1.26
C GLY A 94 1.92 35.72 1.20
N MET A 95 2.96 34.91 1.42
CA MET A 95 4.36 35.36 1.47
C MET A 95 5.14 35.21 0.14
N ARG A 96 4.45 34.85 -0.95
CA ARG A 96 4.99 34.88 -2.33
C ARG A 96 4.39 36.05 -3.11
N SER A 97 4.86 37.26 -2.86
CA SER A 97 4.65 38.44 -3.72
C SER A 97 5.97 39.14 -4.00
#